data_AF-A0A7C1GNG8-F1
#
_entry.id   AF-A0A7C1GNG8-F1
#
_cell.length_a   1.000
_cell.length_b   1.000
_cell.length_c   1.000
_cell.angle_alpha   90.00
_cell.angle_beta   90.00
_cell.angle_gamma   90.00
#
_symmetry.space_group_name_H-M   'P 1'
#
loop_
_entity.id
_entity.type
_entity.pdbx_description
1 polymer ?
#
loop_
_entity_poly.entity_id
_entity_poly.type
_entity_poly.pdbx_seq_one_letter_code
_entity_poly.pdbx_strand_id
1 'polypeptide(L)'
;MASKELKISLTPEEKELFAKKLGIETDKVEELLKNLVGVRVFVHYTDKQPVYKGVKIYRDFPELRMYSARCTLRGLLRLLRDDSVVKIERVPRVKLLK
;
A
#
# COMPACT_ATOMS: atom_id res chain seq x y z
N MET A 1 12.59 13.28 20.42
CA MET A 1 13.11 12.88 19.09
C MET A 1 12.26 13.58 18.04
N ALA A 2 12.80 14.54 17.29
CA ALA A 2 12.06 15.26 16.27
C ALA A 2 11.62 14.26 15.18
N SER A 3 10.31 14.18 14.96
CA SER A 3 9.74 13.40 13.86
C SER A 3 10.23 14.05 12.57
N LYS A 4 11.23 13.45 11.90
CA LYS A 4 11.59 13.86 10.55
C LYS A 4 10.35 13.62 9.69
N GLU A 5 9.63 14.69 9.37
CA GLU A 5 8.52 14.61 8.42
C GLU A 5 9.06 14.00 7.13
N LEU A 6 8.59 12.78 6.83
CA LEU A 6 8.84 12.14 5.55
C LEU A 6 8.14 12.98 4.48
N LYS A 7 8.91 13.86 3.81
CA LYS A 7 8.46 14.55 2.61
C LYS A 7 8.25 13.53 1.51
N ILE A 8 6.99 13.20 1.26
CA ILE A 8 6.55 12.47 0.09
C ILE A 8 6.29 13.54 -0.98
N SER A 9 7.11 13.61 -2.01
CA SER A 9 6.82 14.45 -3.18
C SER A 9 6.41 13.52 -4.31
N LEU A 10 5.15 13.61 -4.72
CA LEU A 10 4.59 12.86 -5.84
C LEU A 10 4.29 13.83 -6.98
N THR A 11 4.58 13.39 -8.20
CA THR A 11 4.11 14.06 -9.41
C THR A 11 2.57 13.98 -9.52
N PRO A 12 1.91 14.89 -10.24
CA PRO A 12 0.46 14.81 -10.48
C PRO A 12 0.02 13.45 -11.04
N GLU A 13 0.77 12.88 -11.98
CA GLU A 13 0.49 11.60 -12.62
C GLU A 13 0.58 10.45 -11.60
N GLU A 14 1.57 10.48 -10.71
CA GLU A 14 1.67 9.51 -9.62
C GLU A 14 0.51 9.65 -8.64
N LYS A 15 0.05 10.86 -8.33
CA LYS A 15 -1.09 11.07 -7.44
C LYS A 15 -2.36 10.45 -8.03
N GLU A 16 -2.62 10.65 -9.32
CA GLU A 16 -3.77 10.05 -10.00
C GLU A 16 -3.69 8.52 -10.04
N LEU A 17 -2.52 7.97 -10.40
CA LEU A 17 -2.29 6.52 -10.41
C LEU A 17 -2.52 5.91 -9.03
N PHE A 18 -1.98 6.55 -7.99
CA PHE A 18 -2.04 6.04 -6.63
C PHE A 18 -3.45 6.18 -6.06
N ALA A 19 -4.12 7.30 -6.32
CA ALA A 19 -5.51 7.52 -5.96
C ALA A 19 -6.41 6.41 -6.51
N LYS A 20 -6.22 6.05 -7.79
CA LYS A 20 -6.95 4.95 -8.44
C LYS A 20 -6.71 3.60 -7.76
N LYS A 21 -5.45 3.22 -7.48
CA LYS A 21 -5.11 1.93 -6.84
C LYS A 21 -5.51 1.86 -5.37
N LEU A 22 -5.59 2.99 -4.68
CA LEU A 22 -6.03 3.10 -3.30
C LEU A 22 -7.55 3.30 -3.18
N GLY A 23 -8.24 3.64 -4.28
CA GLY A 23 -9.68 3.89 -4.31
C GLY A 23 -10.09 5.16 -3.54
N ILE A 24 -9.30 6.23 -3.64
CA ILE A 24 -9.53 7.50 -2.93
C ILE A 24 -9.33 8.70 -3.87
N GLU A 25 -9.61 9.91 -3.37
CA GLU A 25 -9.34 11.18 -4.05
C GLU A 25 -7.82 11.51 -4.06
N THR A 26 -7.38 12.26 -5.06
CA THR A 26 -5.96 12.57 -5.34
C THR A 26 -5.30 13.42 -4.24
N ASP A 27 -6.06 14.33 -3.63
CA ASP A 27 -5.62 15.18 -2.53
C ASP A 27 -5.36 14.41 -1.23
N LYS A 28 -6.05 13.27 -1.03
CA LYS A 28 -5.92 12.39 0.15
C LYS A 28 -4.80 11.37 0.08
N VAL A 29 -4.12 11.24 -1.07
CA VAL A 29 -3.11 10.19 -1.31
C VAL A 29 -1.96 10.26 -0.31
N GLU A 30 -1.37 11.44 -0.11
CA GLU A 30 -0.20 11.58 0.76
C GLU A 30 -0.51 11.28 2.23
N GLU A 31 -1.69 11.69 2.70
CA GLU A 31 -2.17 11.40 4.05
C GLU A 31 -2.38 9.90 4.24
N LEU A 32 -3.09 9.25 3.30
CA LEU A 32 -3.35 7.83 3.38
C LEU A 32 -2.05 7.02 3.33
N LEU A 33 -1.09 7.39 2.46
CA LEU A 33 0.22 6.73 2.41
C LEU A 33 0.91 6.73 3.76
N LYS A 34 0.94 7.88 4.46
CA LYS A 34 1.51 7.98 5.82
C LYS A 34 0.80 7.04 6.80
N ASN A 35 -0.53 6.95 6.71
CA ASN A 35 -1.35 6.08 7.55
C ASN A 35 -1.20 4.57 7.24
N LEU A 36 -0.78 4.21 6.03
CA LEU A 36 -0.56 2.82 5.61
C LEU A 36 0.84 2.30 5.97
N VAL A 37 1.83 3.18 6.15
CA VAL A 37 3.20 2.77 6.52
C VAL A 37 3.17 2.01 7.86
N GLY A 38 3.76 0.81 7.87
CA GLY A 38 3.81 -0.02 9.07
C GLY A 38 2.49 -0.70 9.44
N VAL A 39 1.38 -0.39 8.76
CA VAL A 39 0.10 -1.09 8.92
C VAL A 39 0.06 -2.32 8.00
N ARG A 40 -0.74 -3.32 8.37
CA ARG A 40 -0.95 -4.49 7.51
C ARG A 40 -1.94 -4.10 6.40
N VAL A 41 -1.58 -4.37 5.17
CA VAL A 41 -2.37 -4.11 3.96
C VAL A 41 -2.57 -5.40 3.18
N PHE A 42 -3.66 -5.49 2.45
CA PHE A 42 -3.81 -6.41 1.34
C PHE A 42 -3.28 -5.76 0.07
N VAL A 43 -2.50 -6.52 -0.69
CA VAL A 43 -2.02 -6.15 -2.01
C VAL A 43 -2.63 -7.13 -3.00
N HIS A 44 -3.45 -6.61 -3.91
CA HIS A 44 -4.08 -7.36 -4.99
C HIS A 44 -3.25 -7.18 -6.25
N TYR A 45 -2.97 -8.29 -6.93
CA TYR A 45 -2.12 -8.31 -8.12
C TYR A 45 -2.81 -9.04 -9.28
N THR A 46 -2.29 -8.86 -10.49
CA THR A 46 -2.79 -9.52 -11.70
C THR A 46 -2.28 -10.96 -11.77
N ASP A 47 -1.23 -11.23 -12.54
CA ASP A 47 -0.74 -12.59 -12.79
C ASP A 47 0.57 -12.87 -12.05
N LYS A 48 1.36 -11.82 -11.78
CA LYS A 48 2.66 -11.94 -11.13
C LYS A 48 2.64 -11.25 -9.77
N GLN A 49 2.92 -12.02 -8.72
CA GLN A 49 3.09 -11.50 -7.37
C GLN A 49 4.29 -10.53 -7.30
N PRO A 50 4.07 -9.24 -6.99
CA PRO A 50 5.14 -8.26 -6.87
C PRO A 50 5.84 -8.36 -5.52
N VAL A 51 7.16 -8.54 -5.52
CA VAL A 51 7.96 -8.64 -4.29
C VAL A 51 9.09 -7.62 -4.30
N TYR A 52 9.09 -6.72 -3.31
CA TYR A 52 10.04 -5.62 -3.22
C TYR A 52 10.71 -5.53 -1.85
N LYS A 53 11.95 -5.06 -1.83
CA LYS A 53 12.62 -4.65 -0.59
C LYS A 53 11.76 -3.61 0.14
N GLY A 54 11.50 -3.86 1.43
CA GLY A 54 10.64 -3.01 2.25
C GLY A 54 9.16 -3.41 2.25
N VAL A 55 8.81 -4.57 1.67
CA VAL A 55 7.50 -5.23 1.79
C VAL A 55 7.70 -6.56 2.53
N LYS A 56 7.10 -6.72 3.71
CA LYS A 56 7.14 -7.96 4.49
C LYS A 56 5.81 -8.67 4.37
N ILE A 57 5.77 -9.77 3.61
CA ILE A 57 4.59 -10.62 3.41
C ILE A 57 4.35 -11.45 4.67
N TYR A 58 3.10 -11.57 5.11
CA TYR A 58 2.69 -12.39 6.27
C TYR A 58 1.90 -13.63 5.86
N ARG A 59 0.99 -13.47 4.91
CA ARG A 59 0.13 -14.54 4.42
C ARG A 59 -0.20 -14.25 2.97
N ASP A 60 -0.10 -15.28 2.15
CA ASP A 60 -0.40 -15.25 0.73
C ASP A 60 -1.71 -15.99 0.45
N PHE A 61 -2.45 -15.52 -0.55
CA PHE A 61 -3.72 -16.08 -1.02
C PHE A 61 -3.69 -16.14 -2.56
N PRO A 62 -2.95 -17.08 -3.16
CA PRO A 62 -2.73 -17.13 -4.61
C PRO A 62 -4.02 -17.25 -5.42
N GLU A 63 -4.98 -18.02 -4.94
CA GLU A 63 -6.33 -18.19 -5.53
C GLU A 63 -7.08 -16.86 -5.69
N LEU A 64 -6.82 -15.91 -4.78
CA LEU A 64 -7.41 -14.57 -4.78
C LEU A 64 -6.47 -13.53 -5.41
N ARG A 65 -5.29 -13.94 -5.89
CA ARG A 65 -4.22 -13.07 -6.39
C ARG A 65 -3.93 -11.92 -5.43
N MET A 66 -3.84 -12.26 -4.14
CA MET A 66 -3.73 -11.29 -3.07
C MET A 66 -2.76 -11.79 -2.01
N TYR A 67 -1.98 -10.89 -1.41
CA TYR A 67 -1.25 -11.20 -0.18
C TYR A 67 -1.41 -10.10 0.86
N SER A 68 -1.26 -10.48 2.13
CA SER A 68 -1.17 -9.54 3.24
C SER A 68 0.28 -9.21 3.54
N ALA A 69 0.61 -7.92 3.65
CA ALA A 69 1.96 -7.46 3.94
C ALA A 69 1.97 -6.26 4.87
N ARG A 70 3.14 -5.97 5.45
CA ARG A 70 3.46 -4.67 6.05
C ARG A 70 4.52 -4.01 5.19
N CYS A 71 4.29 -2.75 4.84
CA CYS A 71 5.16 -2.02 3.93
C CYS A 71 5.84 -0.85 4.65
N THR A 72 7.11 -0.64 4.32
CA THR A 72 7.77 0.66 4.47
C THR A 72 7.21 1.62 3.41
N LEU A 73 7.40 2.93 3.59
CA LEU A 73 7.00 3.92 2.60
C LEU A 73 7.60 3.62 1.21
N ARG A 74 8.89 3.33 1.15
CA ARG A 74 9.58 2.98 -0.11
C ARG A 74 8.99 1.72 -0.76
N GLY A 75 8.64 0.72 0.04
CA GLY A 75 7.99 -0.50 -0.45
C GLY A 75 6.60 -0.21 -1.02
N LEU A 76 5.81 0.61 -0.32
CA LEU A 76 4.46 1.00 -0.74
C LEU A 76 4.47 1.79 -2.05
N LEU A 77 5.37 2.78 -2.17
CA LEU A 77 5.54 3.57 -3.40
C LEU A 77 5.96 2.70 -4.59
N ARG A 78 6.78 1.67 -4.37
CA ARG A 78 7.16 0.72 -5.44
C ARG A 78 5.98 -0.12 -5.89
N LEU A 79 5.21 -0.65 -4.93
CA LEU A 79 4.01 -1.43 -5.25
C LEU A 79 2.98 -0.59 -6.02
N LEU A 80 2.73 0.65 -5.61
CA LEU A 80 1.75 1.50 -6.30
C LEU A 80 2.17 1.89 -7.72
N ARG A 81 3.47 1.93 -8.02
CA ARG A 81 3.99 2.13 -9.39
C ARG A 81 3.99 0.86 -10.23
N ASP A 82 3.84 -0.32 -9.62
CA ASP A 82 3.90 -1.59 -10.33
C ASP A 82 2.57 -1.87 -11.04
N ASP A 83 2.61 -2.03 -12.36
CA ASP A 83 1.43 -2.31 -13.18
C ASP A 83 0.77 -3.65 -12.86
N SER A 84 1.50 -4.59 -12.24
CA SER A 84 0.91 -5.84 -11.76
C SER A 84 0.06 -5.64 -10.50
N VAL A 85 0.22 -4.54 -9.78
CA VAL A 85 -0.61 -4.21 -8.60
C VAL A 85 -1.88 -3.50 -9.05
N VAL A 86 -3.01 -4.14 -8.74
CA VAL A 86 -4.36 -3.64 -9.07
C VAL A 86 -4.87 -2.73 -7.97
N LYS A 87 -4.72 -3.15 -6.71
CA LYS A 87 -5.32 -2.48 -5.56
C LYS A 87 -4.48 -2.70 -4.31
N ILE A 88 -4.39 -1.68 -3.47
CA ILE A 88 -3.87 -1.81 -2.10
C ILE A 88 -4.89 -1.29 -1.12
N GLU A 89 -5.23 -2.09 -0.11
CA GLU A 89 -6.19 -1.70 0.91
C GLU A 89 -5.74 -2.13 2.30
N ARG A 90 -6.24 -1.44 3.33
CA ARG A 90 -5.89 -1.75 4.71
C ARG A 90 -6.58 -3.06 5.14
N VAL A 91 -5.84 -3.95 5.81
CA VAL A 91 -6.47 -5.11 6.44
C VAL A 91 -7.36 -4.63 7.59
N PRO A 92 -8.67 -4.98 7.60
CA PRO A 92 -9.56 -4.60 8.68
C PRO A 92 -9.03 -5.12 10.02
N ARG A 93 -9.00 -4.25 11.03
CA ARG A 93 -8.75 -4.68 12.41
C ARG A 93 -10.08 -5.11 13.00
N VAL A 94 -10.30 -6.41 13.09
CA VAL A 94 -11.42 -6.93 13.89
C VAL A 94 -11.05 -6.66 15.34
N LYS A 95 -11.75 -5.71 15.99
CA LYS A 95 -11.72 -5.64 17.45
C LYS A 95 -12.47 -6.88 17.92
N LEU A 96 -11.77 -7.80 18.58
CA LEU A 96 -12.47 -8.80 19.38
C LEU A 96 -13.32 -8.01 20.38
N LEU A 97 -14.64 -8.06 20.22
CA LEU A 97 -15.58 -7.65 21.26
C LEU A 97 -15.25 -8.57 22.44
N LYS A 98 -14.65 -7.99 23.48
CA LYS A 98 -14.47 -8.65 24.77
C LYS A 98 -15.80 -8.67 25.50
#